data_AF-A0A6H5L4W1-F1
#
_entry.id   AF-A0A6H5L4W1-F1
#
_cell.length_a   1.000
_cell.length_b   1.000
_cell.length_c   1.000
_cell.angle_alpha   90.00
_cell.angle_beta   90.00
_cell.angle_gamma   90.00
#
_symmetry.space_group_name_H-M   'P 1'
#
loop_
_entity.id
_entity.type
_entity.pdbx_description
1 polymer ?
#
loop_
_entity_poly.entity_id
_entity_poly.type
_entity_poly.pdbx_seq_one_letter_code
_entity_poly.pdbx_strand_id
1 'polypeptide(L)'
;MGPQQQHQPAQHLRPVVEPATIMASPAAAAAPAEQGKHCSSSRYSLDDQARLLQHKHHRNRLFLNPWKELAPEDFVIGYARGLGRVRCSSCGCKISAGQLQLGAFYMHEDRFTLLRWHHQSCVDAPECLTSPMDLCGIEDLSPEDVDEVCRWLAHGRSGPVKDRTWTA
;
A
#
# COMPACT_ATOMS: atom_id res chain seq x y z
N MET A 1 12.12 23.53 -54.02
CA MET A 1 11.29 22.50 -54.67
C MET A 1 11.98 21.16 -54.46
N GLY A 2 11.59 20.43 -53.43
CA GLY A 2 12.11 19.10 -53.10
C GLY A 2 10.97 18.08 -53.18
N PRO A 3 11.19 16.85 -53.68
CA PRO A 3 10.10 15.96 -54.02
C PRO A 3 9.43 15.35 -52.78
N GLN A 4 8.09 15.37 -52.81
CA GLN A 4 7.20 14.65 -51.93
C GLN A 4 7.42 13.14 -52.08
N GLN A 5 7.78 12.45 -50.99
CA GLN A 5 7.61 11.01 -50.89
C GLN A 5 6.33 10.73 -50.11
N GLN A 6 5.30 10.34 -50.84
CA GLN A 6 4.09 9.72 -50.30
C GLN A 6 4.42 8.25 -50.01
N HIS A 7 4.21 7.80 -48.77
CA HIS A 7 4.16 6.38 -48.43
C HIS A 7 2.71 6.03 -48.07
N GLN A 8 2.12 5.14 -48.87
CA GLN A 8 0.85 4.50 -48.58
C GLN A 8 1.05 3.37 -47.55
N PRO A 9 0.06 3.08 -46.70
CA PRO A 9 0.15 2.05 -45.68
C PRO A 9 -0.06 0.64 -46.26
N ALA A 10 0.85 -0.28 -45.93
CA ALA A 10 0.67 -1.70 -46.16
C ALA A 10 -0.38 -2.26 -45.17
N GLN A 11 -1.51 -2.71 -45.70
CA GLN A 11 -2.47 -3.55 -45.00
C GLN A 11 -2.00 -5.02 -45.03
N HIS A 12 -2.67 -5.88 -44.24
CA HIS A 12 -2.60 -7.35 -44.18
C HIS A 12 -1.50 -7.96 -43.27
N LEU A 13 -1.73 -8.88 -42.32
CA LEU A 13 -2.83 -9.81 -41.99
C LEU A 13 -2.83 -10.14 -40.48
N ARG A 14 -4.02 -10.40 -39.90
CA ARG A 14 -4.19 -11.00 -38.57
C ARG A 14 -3.98 -12.53 -38.66
N PRO A 15 -3.29 -13.17 -37.71
CA PRO A 15 -3.39 -14.62 -37.55
C PRO A 15 -4.69 -15.00 -36.83
N VAL A 16 -5.30 -16.03 -37.39
CA VAL A 16 -6.54 -16.69 -37.00
C VAL A 16 -6.38 -17.41 -35.65
N VAL A 17 -7.43 -17.35 -34.84
CA VAL A 17 -7.60 -18.09 -33.59
C VAL A 17 -8.10 -19.50 -33.93
N GLU A 18 -7.43 -20.54 -33.45
CA GLU A 18 -7.95 -21.92 -33.49
C GLU A 18 -8.44 -22.35 -32.09
N PRO A 19 -9.61 -23.01 -31.99
CA PRO A 19 -10.16 -23.47 -30.72
C PRO A 19 -9.65 -24.87 -30.37
N ALA A 20 -9.15 -25.05 -29.14
CA ALA A 20 -8.84 -26.38 -28.62
C ALA A 20 -10.11 -27.06 -28.07
N THR A 21 -10.41 -28.19 -28.69
CA THR A 21 -11.51 -29.12 -28.45
C THR A 21 -11.55 -29.70 -27.03
N ILE A 22 -12.77 -29.77 -26.51
CA ILE A 22 -13.21 -30.46 -25.29
C ILE A 22 -13.23 -31.98 -25.55
N MET A 23 -12.63 -32.77 -24.67
CA MET A 23 -12.91 -34.22 -24.58
C MET A 23 -13.17 -34.61 -23.12
N ALA A 24 -14.23 -35.39 -22.94
CA ALA A 24 -14.88 -35.76 -21.70
C ALA A 24 -14.25 -36.99 -20.99
N SER A 25 -14.67 -37.15 -19.72
CA SER A 25 -14.36 -38.15 -18.69
C SER A 25 -14.31 -39.64 -19.10
N PRO A 26 -13.79 -40.49 -18.20
CA PRO A 26 -14.72 -41.33 -17.44
C PRO A 26 -14.48 -41.39 -15.92
N ALA A 27 -15.61 -41.52 -15.21
CA ALA A 27 -15.79 -41.95 -13.81
C ALA A 27 -15.39 -43.44 -13.64
N ALA A 28 -15.17 -44.05 -12.47
CA ALA A 28 -15.04 -43.69 -11.07
C ALA A 28 -14.39 -44.91 -10.38
N ALA A 29 -13.57 -44.71 -9.35
CA ALA A 29 -13.36 -45.69 -8.28
C ALA A 29 -12.89 -44.97 -7.01
N ALA A 30 -13.46 -45.39 -5.88
CA ALA A 30 -13.61 -44.63 -4.66
C ALA A 30 -12.36 -44.55 -3.75
N ALA A 31 -12.21 -43.38 -3.12
CA ALA A 31 -11.78 -42.99 -1.75
C ALA A 31 -10.78 -43.89 -0.95
N PRO A 32 -9.90 -43.27 -0.11
CA PRO A 32 -10.37 -42.57 1.09
C PRO A 32 -9.93 -41.10 1.17
N ALA A 33 -10.72 -40.36 1.95
CA ALA A 33 -10.61 -38.94 2.22
C ALA A 33 -9.37 -38.59 3.07
N GLU A 34 -8.50 -37.73 2.55
CA GLU A 34 -7.50 -36.99 3.32
C GLU A 34 -7.94 -35.53 3.40
N GLN A 35 -8.23 -35.10 4.63
CA GLN A 35 -8.84 -33.83 4.98
C GLN A 35 -7.82 -32.69 4.89
N GLY A 36 -7.71 -32.09 3.70
CA GLY A 36 -6.95 -30.86 3.46
C GLY A 36 -7.71 -29.61 3.89
N LYS A 37 -7.68 -29.31 5.19
CA LYS A 37 -7.92 -28.03 5.88
C LYS A 37 -8.65 -26.93 5.08
N HIS A 38 -9.97 -26.90 5.20
CA HIS A 38 -10.78 -25.70 5.03
C HIS A 38 -10.17 -24.55 5.85
N CYS A 39 -9.79 -23.44 5.20
CA CYS A 39 -9.61 -22.16 5.88
C CYS A 39 -11.01 -21.54 6.11
N SER A 40 -11.78 -22.17 6.99
CA SER A 40 -13.04 -21.63 7.46
C SER A 40 -12.76 -20.66 8.60
N SER A 41 -13.21 -19.41 8.41
CA SER A 41 -13.75 -18.51 9.42
C SER A 41 -12.93 -18.29 10.69
N SER A 42 -12.51 -17.04 10.91
CA SER A 42 -12.14 -16.44 12.20
C SER A 42 -12.38 -17.37 13.39
N ARG A 43 -11.30 -17.92 13.95
CA ARG A 43 -11.31 -18.86 15.10
C ARG A 43 -11.76 -18.24 16.42
N TYR A 44 -12.35 -17.05 16.37
CA TYR A 44 -12.69 -16.24 17.51
C TYR A 44 -14.15 -15.83 17.38
N SER A 45 -14.95 -16.16 18.40
CA SER A 45 -16.28 -15.59 18.59
C SER A 45 -16.20 -14.06 18.56
N LEU A 46 -17.32 -13.37 18.29
CA LEU A 46 -17.38 -11.90 18.46
C LEU A 46 -16.92 -11.48 19.86
N ASP A 47 -17.20 -12.31 20.87
CA ASP A 47 -16.73 -12.09 22.25
C ASP A 47 -15.21 -12.28 22.39
N ASP A 48 -14.61 -13.20 21.64
CA ASP A 48 -13.16 -13.40 21.62
C ASP A 48 -12.45 -12.29 20.84
N GLN A 49 -13.07 -11.80 19.75
CA GLN A 49 -12.59 -10.62 19.02
C GLN A 49 -12.67 -9.38 19.90
N ALA A 50 -13.78 -9.18 20.64
CA ALA A 50 -13.94 -8.11 21.59
C ALA A 50 -12.92 -8.20 22.74
N ARG A 51 -12.65 -9.40 23.26
CA ARG A 51 -11.60 -9.63 24.26
C ARG A 51 -10.20 -9.35 23.74
N LEU A 52 -9.90 -9.70 22.49
CA LEU A 52 -8.62 -9.38 21.87
C LEU A 52 -8.45 -7.88 21.64
N LEU A 53 -9.51 -7.17 21.23
CA LEU A 53 -9.52 -5.71 21.17
C LEU A 53 -9.34 -5.10 22.57
N GLN A 54 -10.08 -5.58 23.58
CA GLN A 54 -9.93 -5.16 24.96
C GLN A 54 -8.52 -5.44 25.51
N HIS A 55 -7.89 -6.57 25.18
CA HIS A 55 -6.51 -6.88 25.56
C HIS A 55 -5.48 -6.00 24.84
N LYS A 56 -5.72 -5.61 23.58
CA LYS A 56 -4.90 -4.59 22.88
C LYS A 56 -5.04 -3.23 23.57
N HIS A 57 -6.26 -2.81 23.92
CA HIS A 57 -6.51 -1.59 24.69
C HIS A 57 -5.90 -1.65 26.10
N HIS A 58 -5.88 -2.83 26.75
CA HIS A 58 -5.31 -3.01 28.09
C HIS A 58 -3.77 -3.06 28.09
N ARG A 59 -3.14 -3.62 27.04
CA ARG A 59 -1.68 -3.53 26.85
C ARG A 59 -1.22 -2.09 26.61
N ASN A 60 -2.08 -1.23 26.07
CA ASN A 60 -1.85 0.22 25.97
C ASN A 60 -2.08 0.99 27.28
N ARG A 61 -2.66 0.37 28.31
CA ARG A 61 -3.03 1.05 29.57
C ARG A 61 -2.12 0.77 30.76
N LEU A 62 -1.32 -0.31 30.72
CA LEU A 62 -0.38 -0.65 31.80
C LEU A 62 1.05 -0.12 31.58
N PHE A 63 1.35 0.30 30.34
CA PHE A 63 2.44 1.22 30.05
C PHE A 63 1.75 2.41 29.40
N LEU A 64 1.62 3.53 30.13
CA LEU A 64 1.17 4.78 29.52
C LEU A 64 2.05 5.00 28.29
N ASN A 65 1.47 4.85 27.10
CA ASN A 65 2.14 5.26 25.88
C ASN A 65 2.34 6.77 26.03
N PRO A 66 3.57 7.26 26.27
CA PRO A 66 3.79 8.67 26.57
C PRO A 66 3.71 9.54 25.31
N TRP A 67 3.39 8.91 24.17
CA TRP A 67 3.12 9.54 22.89
C TRP A 67 1.62 9.78 22.76
N LYS A 68 1.22 11.00 22.45
CA LYS A 68 -0.17 11.33 22.16
C LYS A 68 -0.71 10.51 20.99
N GLU A 69 -2.02 10.26 21.02
CA GLU A 69 -2.74 9.75 19.86
C GLU A 69 -2.57 10.75 18.70
N LEU A 70 -2.33 10.23 17.51
CA LEU A 70 -2.05 11.03 16.33
C LEU A 70 -3.37 11.55 15.75
N ALA A 71 -3.39 12.84 15.45
CA ALA A 71 -4.47 13.49 14.75
C ALA A 71 -4.14 13.61 13.24
N PRO A 72 -5.10 13.92 12.37
CA PRO A 72 -4.85 14.03 10.94
C PRO A 72 -3.75 15.06 10.59
N GLU A 73 -3.71 16.19 11.30
CA GLU A 73 -2.69 17.24 11.17
C GLU A 73 -1.26 16.81 11.54
N ASP A 74 -1.10 15.68 12.24
CA ASP A 74 0.21 15.12 12.58
C ASP A 74 0.86 14.35 11.42
N PHE A 75 0.17 14.26 10.27
CA PHE A 75 0.66 13.59 9.08
C PHE A 75 0.99 14.57 7.97
N VAL A 76 2.17 14.39 7.40
CA VAL A 76 2.66 15.14 6.24
C VAL A 76 2.96 14.18 5.11
N ILE A 77 2.57 14.52 3.89
CA ILE A 77 2.93 13.78 2.69
C ILE A 77 3.71 14.66 1.74
N GLY A 78 4.63 14.06 0.98
CA GLY A 78 5.44 14.83 0.04
C GLY A 78 6.55 14.02 -0.60
N TYR A 79 7.27 14.66 -1.50
CA TYR A 79 8.46 14.09 -2.12
C TYR A 79 9.68 14.24 -1.22
N ALA A 80 10.46 13.17 -1.09
CA ALA A 80 11.71 13.21 -0.34
C ALA A 80 12.70 14.21 -0.97
N ARG A 81 13.10 15.20 -0.18
CA ARG A 81 14.06 16.24 -0.59
C ARG A 81 15.50 15.78 -0.28
N GLY A 82 16.34 15.65 -1.31
CA GLY A 82 17.78 15.39 -1.20
C GLY A 82 18.22 13.92 -1.31
N LEU A 83 19.53 13.66 -1.16
CA LEU A 83 20.25 12.40 -1.46
C LEU A 83 19.94 11.18 -0.54
N GLY A 84 18.69 11.03 -0.09
CA GLY A 84 18.17 9.92 0.72
C GLY A 84 18.98 9.62 1.99
N ARG A 85 19.21 10.66 2.78
CA ARG A 85 19.73 10.50 4.15
C ARG A 85 18.66 9.94 5.09
N VAL A 86 17.40 10.09 4.72
CA VAL A 86 16.24 9.57 5.45
C VAL A 86 16.02 8.10 5.09
N ARG A 87 15.81 7.27 6.11
CA ARG A 87 15.42 5.86 5.98
C ARG A 87 13.97 5.70 6.41
N CYS A 88 13.26 4.85 5.72
CA CYS A 88 11.90 4.45 6.09
C CYS A 88 11.94 3.73 7.43
N SER A 89 11.12 4.18 8.37
CA SER A 89 11.08 3.62 9.73
C SER A 89 10.38 2.26 9.79
N SER A 90 9.64 1.86 8.74
CA SER A 90 9.00 0.53 8.64
C SER A 90 9.91 -0.55 8.07
N CYS A 91 10.63 -0.26 6.98
CA CYS A 91 11.42 -1.26 6.26
C CYS A 91 12.94 -1.06 6.41
N GLY A 92 13.40 0.08 6.95
CA GLY A 92 14.81 0.41 7.11
C GLY A 92 15.53 0.83 5.82
N CYS A 93 14.89 0.67 4.65
CA CYS A 93 15.45 1.06 3.36
C CYS A 93 15.50 2.60 3.22
N LYS A 94 16.43 3.06 2.37
CA LYS A 94 16.57 4.47 2.00
C LYS A 94 15.30 4.96 1.30
N ILE A 95 14.89 6.19 1.59
CA ILE A 95 13.88 6.90 0.80
C ILE A 95 14.63 7.75 -0.24
N SER A 96 14.41 7.45 -1.51
CA SER A 96 15.13 8.10 -2.62
C SER A 96 14.60 9.50 -2.89
N ALA A 97 15.46 10.39 -3.40
CA ALA A 97 15.06 11.74 -3.79
C ALA A 97 13.90 11.68 -4.80
N GLY A 98 12.88 12.52 -4.62
CA GLY A 98 11.69 12.52 -5.49
C GLY A 98 10.71 11.38 -5.24
N GLN A 99 11.00 10.44 -4.34
CA GLN A 99 10.06 9.40 -3.95
C GLN A 99 9.01 9.93 -2.98
N LEU A 100 7.76 9.52 -3.16
CA LEU A 100 6.67 9.83 -2.24
C LEU A 100 6.93 9.20 -0.85
N GLN A 101 6.79 10.01 0.19
CA GLN A 101 6.99 9.60 1.58
C GLN A 101 5.92 10.19 2.49
N LEU A 102 5.60 9.45 3.56
CA LEU A 102 4.70 9.88 4.63
C LEU A 102 5.54 10.18 5.87
N GLY A 103 5.34 11.34 6.46
CA GLY A 103 5.87 11.75 7.76
C GLY A 103 4.77 11.70 8.82
N ALA A 104 5.09 11.15 9.99
CA ALA A 104 4.21 11.17 11.17
C ALA A 104 4.91 11.86 12.35
N PHE A 105 4.28 12.87 12.93
CA PHE A 105 4.74 13.60 14.11
C PHE A 105 4.24 12.94 15.39
N TYR A 106 5.14 12.38 16.19
CA TYR A 106 4.81 11.85 17.51
C TYR A 106 5.15 12.89 18.57
N MET A 107 4.14 13.34 19.32
CA MET A 107 4.32 14.26 20.44
C MET A 107 4.44 13.49 21.76
N HIS A 108 5.55 13.67 22.46
CA HIS A 108 5.75 13.17 23.82
C HIS A 108 5.10 14.10 24.84
N GLU A 109 4.63 13.56 25.97
CA GLU A 109 4.11 14.35 27.11
C GLU A 109 5.11 15.38 27.62
N ASP A 110 6.41 15.05 27.62
CA ASP A 110 7.50 15.97 27.98
C ASP A 110 7.81 17.04 26.90
N ARG A 111 6.94 17.17 25.89
CA ARG A 111 7.01 18.17 24.81
C ARG A 111 8.17 17.98 23.83
N PHE A 112 8.64 16.75 23.66
CA PHE A 112 9.52 16.37 22.54
C PHE A 112 8.68 15.92 21.35
N THR A 113 9.07 16.34 20.14
CA THR A 113 8.43 15.88 18.91
C THR A 113 9.40 15.01 18.12
N LEU A 114 8.94 13.82 17.74
CA LEU A 114 9.66 12.90 16.87
C LEU A 114 8.95 12.84 15.52
N LEU A 115 9.67 13.14 14.43
CA LEU A 115 9.18 12.91 13.08
C LEU A 115 9.74 11.58 12.56
N ARG A 116 8.85 10.67 12.14
CA ARG A 116 9.24 9.44 11.42
C ARG A 116 8.80 9.50 9.99
N TRP A 117 9.73 9.22 9.09
CA TRP A 117 9.46 9.07 7.67
C TRP A 117 9.26 7.60 7.31
N HIS A 118 8.32 7.36 6.41
CA HIS A 118 7.95 6.07 5.86
C HIS A 118 7.81 6.19 4.35
N HIS A 119 8.12 5.13 3.61
CA HIS A 119 7.52 5.00 2.28
C HIS A 119 6.01 4.92 2.46
N GLN A 120 5.26 5.63 1.62
CA GLN A 120 3.78 5.61 1.68
C GLN A 120 3.25 4.16 1.58
N SER A 121 3.84 3.34 0.69
CA SER A 121 3.47 1.93 0.52
C SER A 121 3.90 1.00 1.67
N CYS A 122 4.71 1.45 2.63
CA CYS A 122 5.19 0.61 3.73
C CYS A 122 4.29 0.63 4.96
N VAL A 123 3.28 1.49 4.99
CA VAL A 123 2.37 1.66 6.11
C VAL A 123 0.93 1.61 5.62
N ASP A 124 0.04 1.08 6.45
CA ASP A 124 -1.39 1.25 6.22
C ASP A 124 -1.80 2.69 6.51
N ALA A 125 -2.86 3.16 5.88
CA ALA A 125 -3.43 4.46 6.18
C ALA A 125 -3.84 4.52 7.67
N PRO A 126 -3.37 5.51 8.43
CA PRO A 126 -3.88 5.78 9.77
C PRO A 126 -5.41 5.94 9.75
N GLU A 127 -6.09 5.36 10.75
CA GLU A 127 -7.55 5.39 10.84
C GLU A 127 -8.13 6.81 10.95
N CYS A 128 -7.33 7.77 11.44
CA CYS A 128 -7.71 9.18 11.52
C CYS A 128 -7.71 9.91 10.17
N LEU A 129 -7.07 9.36 9.13
CA LEU A 129 -7.06 9.97 7.79
C LEU A 129 -8.24 9.45 6.98
N THR A 130 -9.24 10.31 6.78
CA THR A 130 -10.46 9.96 6.04
C THR A 130 -10.49 10.55 4.64
N SER A 131 -9.71 11.61 4.42
CA SER A 131 -9.62 12.37 3.20
C SER A 131 -8.15 12.68 2.88
N PRO A 132 -7.76 12.74 1.58
CA PRO A 132 -6.43 13.23 1.22
C PRO A 132 -6.19 14.67 1.66
N MET A 133 -7.24 15.48 1.83
CA MET A 133 -7.15 16.85 2.33
C MET A 133 -6.79 16.94 3.82
N ASP A 134 -6.86 15.82 4.54
CA ASP A 134 -6.44 15.75 5.94
C ASP A 134 -4.90 15.76 6.06
N LEU A 135 -4.20 15.41 4.98
CA LEU A 135 -2.73 15.37 4.93
C LEU A 135 -2.16 16.75 4.62
N CYS A 136 -1.22 17.19 5.46
CA CYS A 136 -0.42 18.37 5.14
C CYS A 136 0.52 18.07 3.95
N GLY A 137 0.62 18.99 2.98
CA GLY A 137 1.52 18.85 1.83
C GLY A 137 0.92 18.09 0.63
N ILE A 138 -0.36 17.70 0.71
CA ILE A 138 -1.08 17.10 -0.42
C ILE A 138 -1.17 18.04 -1.63
N GLU A 139 -1.22 19.34 -1.37
CA GLU A 139 -1.32 20.42 -2.37
C GLU A 139 -0.08 20.55 -3.27
N ASP A 140 1.06 20.02 -2.82
CA ASP A 140 2.34 20.06 -3.55
C ASP A 140 2.54 18.83 -4.45
N LEU A 141 1.62 17.85 -4.43
CA LEU A 141 1.73 16.62 -5.21
C LEU A 141 1.19 16.76 -6.63
N SER A 142 1.68 15.91 -7.53
CA SER A 142 1.06 15.76 -8.85
C SER A 142 -0.32 15.09 -8.74
N PRO A 143 -1.25 15.34 -9.68
CA PRO A 143 -2.57 14.70 -9.68
C PRO A 143 -2.49 13.17 -9.66
N GLU A 144 -1.50 12.58 -10.34
CA GLU A 144 -1.30 11.13 -10.37
C GLU A 144 -0.92 10.55 -9.00
N ASP A 145 -0.10 11.28 -8.24
CA ASP A 145 0.29 10.89 -6.88
C ASP A 145 -0.83 11.18 -5.88
N VAL A 146 -1.65 12.21 -6.07
CA VAL A 146 -2.89 12.41 -5.29
C VAL A 146 -3.84 11.22 -5.48
N ASP A 147 -4.00 10.72 -6.71
CA ASP A 147 -4.79 9.51 -6.95
C ASP A 147 -4.18 8.27 -6.29
N GLU A 148 -2.84 8.18 -6.20
CA GLU A 148 -2.16 7.12 -5.46
C GLU A 148 -2.45 7.19 -3.96
N VAL A 149 -2.44 8.40 -3.38
CA VAL A 149 -2.84 8.63 -1.99
C VAL A 149 -4.30 8.26 -1.76
N CYS A 150 -5.21 8.66 -2.65
CA CYS A 150 -6.62 8.27 -2.57
C CYS A 150 -6.81 6.74 -2.56
N ARG A 151 -6.12 6.03 -3.46
CA ARG A 151 -6.16 4.56 -3.52
C ARG A 151 -5.62 3.93 -2.25
N TRP A 152 -4.55 4.49 -1.70
CA TRP A 152 -3.97 4.02 -0.43
C TRP A 152 -4.90 4.22 0.77
N LEU A 153 -5.54 5.38 0.88
CA LEU A 153 -6.55 5.63 1.92
C LEU A 153 -7.72 4.64 1.82
N ALA A 154 -8.16 4.31 0.60
CA ALA A 154 -9.30 3.42 0.38
C ALA A 154 -8.97 1.93 0.57
N HIS A 155 -7.74 1.51 0.27
CA HIS A 155 -7.38 0.09 0.14
C HIS A 155 -6.23 -0.36 1.04
N GLY A 156 -5.64 0.53 1.83
CA GLY A 156 -4.48 0.25 2.66
C GLY A 156 -3.19 0.13 1.84
N ARG A 157 -2.14 -0.43 2.44
CA ARG A 157 -0.84 -0.52 1.76
C ARG A 157 -0.91 -1.42 0.53
N SER A 158 -0.42 -0.92 -0.61
CA SER A 158 -0.02 -1.79 -1.71
C SER A 158 1.24 -2.55 -1.27
N GLY A 159 1.32 -3.86 -1.53
CA GLY A 159 2.43 -4.72 -1.10
C GLY A 159 3.82 -4.18 -1.53
N PRO A 160 4.93 -4.79 -1.07
CA PRO A 160 6.26 -4.20 -1.17
C PRO A 160 6.53 -3.68 -2.58
N VAL A 161 6.64 -2.35 -2.69
CA VAL A 161 7.10 -1.68 -3.91
C VAL A 161 8.53 -2.15 -4.10
N LYS A 162 8.70 -3.19 -4.92
CA LYS A 162 10.01 -3.61 -5.42
C LYS A 162 10.59 -2.38 -6.09
N ASP A 163 11.77 -1.97 -5.63
CA ASP A 163 12.50 -0.80 -6.10
C ASP A 163 12.22 -0.57 -7.59
N ARG A 164 11.43 0.46 -7.93
CA ARG A 164 11.39 0.94 -9.31
C ARG A 164 12.80 1.47 -9.52
N THR A 165 13.65 0.67 -10.14
CA THR A 165 15.03 1.01 -10.47
C THR A 165 14.98 2.26 -11.34
N TRP A 166 15.17 3.42 -10.71
CA TRP A 166 15.33 4.66 -11.43
C TRP A 166 16.78 4.67 -11.92
N THR A 167 16.97 4.39 -13.21
CA THR A 167 18.26 4.60 -13.87
C THR A 167 18.57 6.09 -13.85
N ALA A 168 19.78 6.40 -13.38
CA ALA A 168 20.32 7.74 -13.14
C ALA A 168 20.33 8.63 -14.39
#